data_AF-A0A2E6YI85-F1
#
_entry.id   AF-A0A2E6YI85-F1
#
_cell.length_a   1.000
_cell.length_b   1.000
_cell.length_c   1.000
_cell.angle_alpha   90.00
_cell.angle_beta   90.00
_cell.angle_gamma   90.00
#
_symmetry.space_group_name_H-M   'P 1'
#
loop_
_entity.id
_entity.type
_entity.pdbx_description
1 polymer ?
#
loop_
_entity_poly.entity_id
_entity_poly.type
_entity_poly.pdbx_seq_one_letter_code
_entity_poly.pdbx_strand_id
1 'polypeptide(L)'
;MTIKINEDTKRQFVRDYKLPIQIVQDGYFEYYLELFEELYLSKTKYDLLVNTINRFESLEDYLNEIYRIKNAAMDFVKDRESYKRFEKDKLEEYRETSIVNKTKLYQQDHVGKTFVSIDLVKGNIQSLNYYDKDILAADTYEEFISKFTDLEYFKESKQIRQVIFGKLSPKKHKTIQLNIMGKIKDELVKAGLKDIHVLGSSPDEIVFEKKYFENYKEILEQNEIIKKFDLHVEEFKLESINEDLSVFVKRFLNKEGIEIKRCNAKFMPEVVKHLSGEPLIDKDLAFIDEGRIAHYSEPLIK
;
A
#
# COMPACT_ATOMS: atom_id res chain seq x y z
N MET A 1 31.81 11.40 2.90
CA MET A 1 32.01 10.13 3.62
C MET A 1 30.72 9.36 3.48
N THR A 2 30.72 8.13 2.95
CA THR A 2 29.48 7.35 2.77
C THR A 2 29.21 6.57 4.06
N ILE A 3 28.09 6.84 4.71
CA ILE A 3 27.70 6.10 5.92
C ILE A 3 27.40 4.66 5.54
N LYS A 4 28.02 3.71 6.24
CA LYS A 4 27.75 2.28 6.02
C LYS A 4 26.37 1.93 6.59
N ILE A 5 25.46 1.50 5.71
CA ILE A 5 24.12 1.05 6.09
C ILE A 5 24.21 -0.40 6.59
N ASN A 6 23.74 -0.66 7.81
CA ASN A 6 23.71 -1.99 8.38
C ASN A 6 22.49 -2.82 7.92
N GLU A 7 22.49 -4.12 8.22
CA GLU A 7 21.39 -5.01 7.84
C GLU A 7 20.04 -4.60 8.45
N ASP A 8 20.01 -4.09 9.68
CA ASP A 8 18.77 -3.69 10.34
C ASP A 8 18.10 -2.52 9.61
N THR A 9 18.88 -1.54 9.16
CA THR A 9 18.40 -0.45 8.32
C THR A 9 17.95 -0.96 6.95
N LYS A 10 18.67 -1.91 6.33
CA LYS A 10 18.22 -2.57 5.09
C LYS A 10 16.87 -3.31 5.30
N ARG A 11 16.68 -4.02 6.41
CA ARG A 11 15.41 -4.69 6.76
C ARG A 11 14.29 -3.66 7.02
N GLN A 12 14.60 -2.54 7.65
CA GLN A 12 13.64 -1.46 7.85
C GLN A 12 13.21 -0.85 6.52
N PHE A 13 14.15 -0.58 5.62
CA PHE A 13 13.88 -0.11 4.26
C PHE A 13 12.94 -1.04 3.48
N VAL A 14 13.21 -2.34 3.50
CA VAL A 14 12.35 -3.36 2.88
C VAL A 14 10.93 -3.28 3.45
N ARG A 15 10.78 -3.12 4.77
CA ARG A 15 9.46 -2.94 5.41
C ARG A 15 8.80 -1.62 5.02
N ASP A 16 9.57 -0.54 4.94
CA ASP A 16 9.08 0.82 4.65
C ASP A 16 8.37 0.91 3.30
N TYR A 17 8.92 0.23 2.31
CA TYR A 17 8.39 0.17 0.95
C TYR A 17 7.66 -1.13 0.60
N LYS A 18 7.55 -2.07 1.56
CA LYS A 18 6.93 -3.40 1.39
C LYS A 18 7.53 -4.19 0.23
N LEU A 19 8.85 -4.15 0.10
CA LEU A 19 9.57 -4.85 -0.96
C LEU A 19 9.57 -6.37 -0.68
N PRO A 20 9.50 -7.22 -1.71
CA PRO A 20 9.53 -8.67 -1.57
C PRO A 20 10.96 -9.22 -1.40
N ILE A 21 11.79 -8.56 -0.60
CA ILE A 21 13.20 -8.91 -0.39
C ILE A 21 13.38 -9.56 0.99
N GLN A 22 13.84 -10.81 1.05
CA GLN A 22 14.08 -11.50 2.33
C GLN A 22 15.53 -11.42 2.82
N ILE A 23 16.47 -11.48 1.88
CA ILE A 23 17.90 -11.56 2.14
C ILE A 23 18.49 -10.16 1.93
N VAL A 24 19.04 -9.59 2.99
CA VAL A 24 19.62 -8.22 3.01
C VAL A 24 21.15 -8.23 3.13
N GLN A 25 21.72 -9.42 3.25
CA GLN A 25 23.16 -9.65 3.26
C GLN A 25 23.79 -9.17 1.95
N ASP A 26 25.01 -8.65 2.04
CA ASP A 26 25.76 -8.11 0.91
C ASP A 26 25.90 -9.16 -0.21
N GLY A 27 25.73 -8.72 -1.46
CA GLY A 27 25.76 -9.56 -2.65
C GLY A 27 24.41 -10.14 -3.06
N TYR A 28 23.49 -10.35 -2.12
CA TYR A 28 22.08 -10.69 -2.42
C TYR A 28 21.21 -9.44 -2.48
N PHE A 29 21.40 -8.53 -1.53
CA PHE A 29 20.54 -7.36 -1.42
C PHE A 29 20.59 -6.50 -2.67
N GLU A 30 21.79 -6.19 -3.16
CA GLU A 30 22.00 -5.37 -4.36
C GLU A 30 21.42 -6.07 -5.59
N TYR A 31 21.55 -7.40 -5.68
CA TYR A 31 20.92 -8.20 -6.74
C TYR A 31 19.40 -8.04 -6.73
N TYR A 32 18.75 -8.16 -5.57
CA TYR A 32 17.30 -8.01 -5.49
C TYR A 32 16.80 -6.57 -5.68
N LEU A 33 17.63 -5.57 -5.34
CA LEU A 33 17.30 -4.17 -5.66
C LEU A 33 17.17 -3.96 -7.17
N GLU A 34 18.06 -4.55 -7.95
CA GLU A 34 18.00 -4.49 -9.42
C GLU A 34 16.84 -5.34 -9.96
N LEU A 35 16.70 -6.59 -9.49
CA LEU A 35 15.64 -7.51 -9.95
C LEU A 35 14.23 -6.94 -9.76
N PHE A 36 14.01 -6.18 -8.69
CA PHE A 36 12.71 -5.62 -8.35
C PHE A 36 12.53 -4.15 -8.77
N GLU A 37 13.48 -3.56 -9.49
CA GLU A 37 13.42 -2.14 -9.84
C GLU A 37 12.21 -1.81 -10.72
N GLU A 38 11.97 -2.59 -11.77
CA GLU A 38 10.88 -2.32 -12.72
C GLU A 38 9.50 -2.34 -12.04
N LEU A 39 9.27 -3.29 -11.14
CA LEU A 39 7.97 -3.47 -10.49
C LEU A 39 7.79 -2.67 -9.21
N TYR A 40 8.88 -2.39 -8.48
CA TYR A 40 8.82 -1.84 -7.13
C TYR A 40 9.66 -0.59 -6.93
N LEU A 41 10.42 -0.14 -7.92
CA LEU A 41 11.38 0.97 -7.83
C LEU A 41 12.37 0.76 -6.66
N SER A 42 12.75 -0.48 -6.40
CA SER A 42 13.52 -0.87 -5.21
C SER A 42 14.88 -0.19 -5.17
N LYS A 43 15.62 -0.15 -6.27
CA LYS A 43 16.92 0.51 -6.37
C LYS A 43 16.77 2.02 -6.24
N THR A 44 15.83 2.61 -6.97
CA THR A 44 15.52 4.06 -6.88
C THR A 44 15.20 4.49 -5.45
N LYS A 45 14.34 3.74 -4.75
CA LYS A 45 13.98 4.00 -3.34
C LYS A 45 15.15 3.79 -2.39
N TYR A 46 16.01 2.81 -2.66
CA TYR A 46 17.19 2.58 -1.84
C TYR A 46 18.20 3.72 -1.98
N ASP A 47 18.37 4.25 -3.20
CA ASP A 47 19.24 5.40 -3.43
C ASP A 47 18.69 6.65 -2.73
N LEU A 48 17.37 6.83 -2.68
CA LEU A 48 16.74 7.89 -1.86
C LEU A 48 17.07 7.74 -0.37
N LEU A 49 17.04 6.51 0.17
CA LEU A 49 17.46 6.24 1.55
C LEU A 49 18.94 6.59 1.77
N VAL A 50 19.82 6.12 0.89
CA VAL A 50 21.28 6.38 0.97
C VAL A 50 21.54 7.87 0.96
N ASN A 51 20.92 8.61 0.04
CA ASN A 51 21.05 10.07 -0.07
C ASN A 51 20.52 10.77 1.18
N THR A 52 19.42 10.28 1.76
CA THR A 52 18.85 10.81 3.00
C THR A 52 19.80 10.59 4.18
N ILE A 53 20.34 9.38 4.36
CA ILE A 53 21.27 9.06 5.46
C ILE A 53 22.55 9.88 5.35
N ASN A 54 23.08 10.08 4.14
CA ASN A 54 24.30 10.86 3.93
C ASN A 54 24.15 12.37 4.24
N ARG A 55 22.94 12.86 4.57
CA ARG A 55 22.72 14.20 5.11
C ARG A 55 23.06 14.32 6.61
N PHE A 56 23.32 13.21 7.28
CA PHE A 56 23.61 13.14 8.71
C PHE A 56 25.09 12.82 8.96
N GLU A 57 25.59 13.11 10.16
CA GLU A 57 26.99 12.80 10.53
C GLU A 57 27.17 11.30 10.79
N SER A 58 26.13 10.64 11.34
CA SER A 58 26.12 9.21 11.61
C SER A 58 24.77 8.55 11.32
N LEU A 59 24.77 7.21 11.26
CA LEU A 59 23.54 6.44 11.20
C LEU A 59 22.68 6.63 12.46
N GLU A 60 23.31 6.85 13.62
CA GLU A 60 22.61 7.10 14.88
C GLU A 60 21.83 8.42 14.83
N ASP A 61 22.41 9.47 14.27
CA ASP A 61 21.73 10.77 14.10
C ASP A 61 20.50 10.64 13.19
N TYR A 62 20.62 9.89 12.10
CA TYR A 62 19.49 9.59 11.22
C TYR A 62 18.36 8.84 11.97
N LEU A 63 18.71 7.83 12.77
CA LEU A 63 17.72 7.07 13.54
C LEU A 63 17.05 7.93 14.63
N ASN A 64 17.81 8.80 15.28
CA ASN A 64 17.28 9.77 16.25
C ASN A 64 16.33 10.75 15.57
N GLU A 65 16.66 11.20 14.37
CA GLU A 65 15.81 12.11 13.60
C GLU A 65 14.49 11.43 13.17
N ILE A 66 14.55 10.16 12.75
CA ILE A 66 13.35 9.34 12.51
C ILE A 66 12.42 9.33 13.73
N TYR A 67 12.99 9.12 14.92
CA TYR A 67 12.22 9.07 16.17
C TYR A 67 11.62 10.44 16.51
N ARG A 68 12.43 11.50 16.41
CA ARG A 68 12.00 12.89 16.62
C ARG A 68 10.81 13.25 15.72
N ILE A 69 10.91 13.00 14.42
CA ILE A 69 9.85 13.33 13.45
C ILE A 69 8.56 12.59 13.77
N LYS A 70 8.62 11.28 14.04
CA LYS A 70 7.41 10.49 14.35
C LYS A 70 6.73 10.97 15.62
N ASN A 71 7.48 11.26 16.67
CA ASN A 71 6.90 11.74 17.93
C ASN A 71 6.35 13.13 17.79
N ALA A 72 7.09 14.06 17.18
CA ALA A 72 6.61 15.41 16.93
C ALA A 72 5.29 15.40 16.13
N ALA A 73 5.18 14.55 15.11
CA ALA A 73 3.94 14.39 14.33
C ALA A 73 2.78 13.82 15.18
N MET A 74 3.03 12.81 16.00
CA MET A 74 2.00 12.23 16.87
C MET A 74 1.55 13.21 17.96
N ASP A 75 2.50 13.88 18.62
CA ASP A 75 2.22 14.80 19.72
C ASP A 75 1.48 16.04 19.20
N PHE A 76 1.88 16.56 18.04
CA PHE A 76 1.15 17.62 17.35
C PHE A 76 -0.33 17.28 17.19
N VAL A 77 -0.67 16.05 16.77
CA VAL A 77 -2.07 15.64 16.60
C VAL A 77 -2.76 15.49 17.96
N LYS A 78 -2.12 14.80 18.91
CA LYS A 78 -2.70 14.50 20.23
C LYS A 78 -3.02 15.74 21.06
N ASP A 79 -2.22 16.79 20.91
CA ASP A 79 -2.39 18.02 21.69
C ASP A 79 -3.58 18.87 21.23
N ARG A 80 -4.13 18.62 20.04
CA ARG A 80 -5.25 19.41 19.50
C ARG A 80 -6.58 19.02 20.12
N GLU A 81 -7.39 20.04 20.40
CA GLU A 81 -8.74 19.85 20.92
C GLU A 81 -9.65 19.09 19.95
N SER A 82 -9.47 19.27 18.63
CA SER A 82 -10.16 18.49 17.59
C SER A 82 -9.90 16.99 17.71
N TYR A 83 -8.65 16.58 17.93
CA TYR A 83 -8.30 15.18 18.12
C TYR A 83 -8.78 14.64 19.48
N LYS A 84 -8.69 15.44 20.55
CA LYS A 84 -9.24 15.04 21.87
C LYS A 84 -10.76 14.83 21.82
N ARG A 85 -11.49 15.61 21.02
CA ARG A 85 -12.92 15.37 20.74
C ARG A 85 -13.11 14.06 19.97
N PHE A 86 -12.36 13.90 18.88
CA PHE A 86 -12.37 12.67 18.07
C PHE A 86 -12.12 11.41 18.91
N GLU A 87 -11.19 11.44 19.87
CA GLU A 87 -10.91 10.30 20.76
C GLU A 87 -12.06 9.99 21.72
N LYS A 88 -12.87 10.97 22.12
CA LYS A 88 -14.03 10.77 23.00
C LYS A 88 -15.30 10.39 22.24
N ASP A 89 -15.38 10.71 20.96
CA ASP A 89 -16.56 10.47 20.13
C ASP A 89 -16.84 8.96 19.91
N LYS A 90 -18.10 8.55 20.02
CA LYS A 90 -18.53 7.16 19.76
C LYS A 90 -18.76 6.87 18.27
N LEU A 91 -18.70 7.90 17.42
CA LEU A 91 -18.87 7.85 15.97
C LEU A 91 -20.20 7.24 15.53
N GLU A 92 -21.27 7.47 16.28
CA GLU A 92 -22.59 6.88 15.98
C GLU A 92 -23.06 7.26 14.56
N GLU A 93 -22.82 8.51 14.14
CA GLU A 93 -23.16 9.04 12.81
C GLU A 93 -22.42 8.35 11.65
N TYR A 94 -21.35 7.61 11.95
CA TYR A 94 -20.51 6.93 10.95
C TYR A 94 -20.75 5.42 10.90
N ARG A 95 -21.61 4.85 11.76
CA ARG A 95 -21.78 3.40 11.88
C ARG A 95 -22.60 2.76 10.77
N GLU A 96 -23.40 3.55 10.07
CA GLU A 96 -24.24 3.05 9.00
C GLU A 96 -23.45 2.99 7.69
N THR A 97 -23.18 1.77 7.21
CA THR A 97 -23.05 1.40 5.77
C THR A 97 -22.60 -0.06 5.65
N SER A 98 -23.37 -0.85 4.88
CA SER A 98 -23.09 -2.25 4.59
C SER A 98 -22.30 -2.39 3.29
N ILE A 99 -20.96 -2.29 3.37
CA ILE A 99 -20.11 -2.59 2.20
C ILE A 99 -19.80 -4.09 2.10
N VAL A 100 -20.07 -4.86 3.16
CA VAL A 100 -19.47 -6.17 3.34
C VAL A 100 -20.11 -7.25 2.47
N ASN A 101 -19.65 -7.36 1.22
CA ASN A 101 -19.63 -8.61 0.48
C ASN A 101 -18.23 -9.22 0.58
N LYS A 102 -18.17 -10.44 1.14
CA LYS A 102 -16.92 -11.17 1.39
C LYS A 102 -16.57 -12.12 0.24
N THR A 103 -16.70 -11.69 -1.00
CA THR A 103 -16.20 -12.52 -2.11
C THR A 103 -14.67 -12.39 -2.16
N LYS A 104 -13.97 -13.47 -2.49
CA LYS A 104 -12.50 -13.45 -2.58
C LYS A 104 -12.12 -13.14 -4.02
N LEU A 105 -11.51 -11.98 -4.27
CA LEU A 105 -11.07 -11.58 -5.62
C LEU A 105 -10.08 -12.58 -6.24
N TYR A 106 -9.10 -13.06 -5.47
CA TYR A 106 -8.02 -13.92 -5.96
C TYR A 106 -8.42 -15.40 -5.95
N GLN A 107 -9.13 -15.83 -6.99
CA GLN A 107 -9.60 -17.21 -7.21
C GLN A 107 -9.53 -17.57 -8.70
N GLN A 108 -9.41 -18.85 -9.03
CA GLN A 108 -9.28 -19.31 -10.43
C GLN A 108 -10.51 -18.94 -11.29
N ASP A 109 -11.73 -19.00 -10.73
CA ASP A 109 -12.97 -18.60 -11.40
C ASP A 109 -13.02 -17.10 -11.80
N HIS A 110 -12.06 -16.31 -11.32
CA HIS A 110 -11.91 -14.90 -11.67
C HIS A 110 -10.80 -14.63 -12.71
N VAL A 111 -10.00 -15.64 -13.05
CA VAL A 111 -8.95 -15.50 -14.06
C VAL A 111 -9.57 -15.22 -15.43
N GLY A 112 -8.93 -14.31 -16.17
CA GLY A 112 -9.39 -13.82 -17.46
C GLY A 112 -10.44 -12.70 -17.38
N LYS A 113 -11.05 -12.46 -16.22
CA LYS A 113 -12.02 -11.39 -16.02
C LYS A 113 -11.34 -10.04 -15.79
N THR A 114 -12.08 -8.97 -16.07
CA THR A 114 -11.65 -7.58 -15.86
C THR A 114 -12.42 -6.96 -14.70
N PHE A 115 -11.69 -6.27 -13.85
CA PHE A 115 -12.19 -5.64 -12.63
C PHE A 115 -11.85 -4.16 -12.59
N VAL A 116 -12.64 -3.43 -11.82
CA VAL A 116 -12.36 -2.06 -11.39
C VAL A 116 -12.18 -2.09 -9.88
N SER A 117 -11.07 -1.56 -9.39
CA SER A 117 -10.83 -1.24 -7.98
C SER A 117 -10.94 0.25 -7.77
N ILE A 118 -11.59 0.67 -6.69
CA ILE A 118 -11.68 2.04 -6.24
C ILE A 118 -11.20 2.08 -4.79
N ASP A 119 -10.05 2.68 -4.56
CA ASP A 119 -9.37 2.74 -3.26
C ASP A 119 -9.28 4.18 -2.73
N LEU A 120 -9.40 4.38 -1.42
CA LEU A 120 -9.08 5.67 -0.80
C LEU A 120 -7.58 5.94 -0.84
N VAL A 121 -7.18 7.05 -1.47
CA VAL A 121 -5.80 7.54 -1.38
C VAL A 121 -5.50 7.90 0.07
N LYS A 122 -4.56 7.18 0.69
CA LYS A 122 -4.11 7.38 2.08
C LYS A 122 -5.28 7.54 3.06
N GLY A 123 -6.24 6.61 3.04
CA GLY A 123 -7.50 6.72 3.78
C GLY A 123 -7.43 7.10 5.27
N ASN A 124 -6.28 6.98 5.94
CA ASN A 124 -6.07 7.55 7.29
C ASN A 124 -6.19 9.08 7.32
N ILE A 125 -5.57 9.79 6.36
CA ILE A 125 -5.67 11.25 6.24
C ILE A 125 -7.09 11.66 5.91
N GLN A 126 -7.66 11.06 4.87
CA GLN A 126 -9.02 11.38 4.44
C GLN A 126 -10.04 11.12 5.55
N SER A 127 -9.88 10.06 6.34
CA SER A 127 -10.78 9.79 7.47
C SER A 127 -10.74 10.86 8.55
N LEU A 128 -9.56 11.39 8.88
CA LEU A 128 -9.43 12.45 9.88
C LEU A 128 -9.93 13.78 9.34
N ASN A 129 -9.60 14.12 8.09
CA ASN A 129 -10.06 15.36 7.45
C ASN A 129 -11.56 15.37 7.21
N TYR A 130 -12.16 14.22 6.94
CA TYR A 130 -13.61 14.08 6.82
C TYR A 130 -14.32 14.26 8.17
N TYR A 131 -13.69 13.84 9.28
CA TYR A 131 -14.22 14.09 10.63
C TYR A 131 -14.05 15.56 11.04
N ASP A 132 -12.82 16.07 10.99
CA ASP A 132 -12.47 17.44 11.34
C ASP A 132 -11.09 17.78 10.75
N LYS A 133 -11.04 18.66 9.74
CA LYS A 133 -9.79 19.11 9.09
C LYS A 133 -8.80 19.73 10.08
N ASP A 134 -9.27 20.27 11.21
CA ASP A 134 -8.42 20.82 12.25
C ASP A 134 -7.69 19.75 13.07
N ILE A 135 -7.86 18.45 12.81
CA ILE A 135 -7.01 17.43 13.43
C ILE A 135 -5.59 17.51 12.87
N LEU A 136 -5.46 17.49 11.55
CA LEU A 136 -4.15 17.51 10.88
C LEU A 136 -3.71 18.92 10.48
N ALA A 137 -4.67 19.84 10.27
CA ALA A 137 -4.47 21.12 9.58
C ALA A 137 -3.63 20.96 8.30
N ALA A 138 -3.91 19.92 7.54
CA ALA A 138 -3.24 19.57 6.29
C ALA A 138 -4.21 18.71 5.49
N ASP A 139 -4.31 18.93 4.18
CA ASP A 139 -5.21 18.17 3.32
C ASP A 139 -4.57 16.84 2.88
N THR A 140 -3.24 16.78 2.81
CA THR A 140 -2.47 15.59 2.40
C THR A 140 -1.50 15.10 3.48
N TYR A 141 -1.01 13.87 3.34
CA TYR A 141 0.06 13.34 4.21
C TYR A 141 1.35 14.12 4.04
N GLU A 142 1.68 14.49 2.79
CA GLU A 142 2.86 15.25 2.40
C GLU A 142 2.87 16.62 3.09
N GLU A 143 1.76 17.35 3.02
CA GLU A 143 1.60 18.62 3.74
C GLU A 143 1.73 18.45 5.25
N PHE A 144 1.10 17.39 5.79
CA PHE A 144 1.16 17.12 7.22
C PHE A 144 2.59 16.84 7.69
N ILE A 145 3.29 15.90 7.04
CA ILE A 145 4.63 15.48 7.45
C ILE A 145 5.68 16.57 7.16
N SER A 146 5.45 17.40 6.13
CA SER A 146 6.33 18.52 5.79
C SER A 146 6.45 19.58 6.89
N LYS A 147 5.53 19.60 7.86
CA LYS A 147 5.64 20.43 9.07
C LYS A 147 6.80 20.02 9.97
N PHE A 148 7.29 18.80 9.86
CA PHE A 148 8.26 18.20 10.77
C PHE A 148 9.60 17.87 10.09
N THR A 149 9.61 17.77 8.75
CA THR A 149 10.80 17.41 7.97
C THR A 149 10.68 17.82 6.50
N ASP A 150 11.80 18.12 5.86
CA ASP A 150 11.93 18.35 4.42
C ASP A 150 12.38 17.08 3.66
N LEU A 151 12.67 15.99 4.37
CA LEU A 151 13.26 14.77 3.81
C LEU A 151 12.22 13.99 2.99
N GLU A 152 12.47 13.85 1.68
CA GLU A 152 11.54 13.21 0.74
C GLU A 152 11.25 11.73 1.10
N TYR A 153 12.25 11.03 1.64
CA TYR A 153 12.10 9.66 2.17
C TYR A 153 10.91 9.52 3.14
N PHE A 154 10.67 10.53 3.98
CA PHE A 154 9.59 10.49 4.96
C PHE A 154 8.21 10.74 4.33
N LYS A 155 8.15 11.53 3.26
CA LYS A 155 6.91 11.83 2.54
C LYS A 155 6.40 10.60 1.79
N GLU A 156 7.31 9.79 1.25
CA GLU A 156 6.98 8.57 0.53
C GLU A 156 6.77 7.33 1.42
N SER A 157 7.37 7.30 2.62
CA SER A 157 7.38 6.09 3.45
C SER A 157 6.00 5.71 3.98
N LYS A 158 5.45 4.61 3.42
CA LYS A 158 4.16 4.05 3.85
C LYS A 158 4.20 3.57 5.28
N GLN A 159 5.30 2.95 5.72
CA GLN A 159 5.42 2.43 7.08
C GLN A 159 5.52 3.55 8.12
N ILE A 160 6.23 4.65 7.85
CA ILE A 160 6.28 5.80 8.78
C ILE A 160 4.87 6.36 8.98
N ARG A 161 4.13 6.56 7.88
CA ARG A 161 2.70 6.91 7.94
C ARG A 161 1.92 5.90 8.80
N GLN A 162 2.08 4.60 8.56
CA GLN A 162 1.40 3.56 9.33
C GLN A 162 1.75 3.57 10.83
N VAL A 163 2.99 3.87 11.19
CA VAL A 163 3.42 3.98 12.60
C VAL A 163 2.73 5.17 13.26
N ILE A 164 2.72 6.34 12.63
CA ILE A 164 2.06 7.55 13.15
C ILE A 164 0.56 7.29 13.33
N PHE A 165 -0.15 6.96 12.25
CA PHE A 165 -1.62 6.79 12.30
C PHE A 165 -2.06 5.51 13.01
N GLY A 166 -1.20 4.50 13.13
CA GLY A 166 -1.44 3.29 13.93
C GLY A 166 -1.50 3.57 15.43
N LYS A 167 -0.94 4.70 15.88
CA LYS A 167 -1.00 5.18 17.27
C LYS A 167 -2.10 6.23 17.49
N LEU A 168 -2.83 6.61 16.45
CA LEU A 168 -3.87 7.64 16.49
C LEU A 168 -5.26 7.01 16.29
N SER A 169 -5.74 6.21 17.24
CA SER A 169 -7.09 5.62 17.20
C SER A 169 -7.45 4.86 15.90
N PRO A 170 -6.66 3.87 15.45
CA PRO A 170 -6.82 3.21 14.14
C PRO A 170 -8.19 2.54 13.90
N LYS A 171 -8.87 2.08 14.96
CA LYS A 171 -10.23 1.52 14.84
C LYS A 171 -11.25 2.56 14.37
N LYS A 172 -11.09 3.81 14.79
CA LYS A 172 -11.98 4.92 14.41
C LYS A 172 -11.75 5.34 12.96
N HIS A 173 -10.50 5.37 12.51
CA HIS A 173 -10.18 5.55 11.08
C HIS A 173 -10.93 4.53 10.23
N LYS A 174 -10.88 3.24 10.62
CA LYS A 174 -11.58 2.17 9.91
C LYS A 174 -13.10 2.39 9.85
N THR A 175 -13.72 2.82 10.95
CA THR A 175 -15.17 3.14 10.97
C THR A 175 -15.51 4.24 9.98
N ILE A 176 -14.73 5.33 9.97
CA ILE A 176 -14.97 6.45 9.06
C ILE A 176 -14.71 6.07 7.60
N GLN A 177 -13.65 5.29 7.33
CA GLN A 177 -13.36 4.79 5.98
C GLN A 177 -14.51 3.93 5.45
N LEU A 178 -15.07 3.04 6.28
CA LEU A 178 -16.29 2.30 5.94
C LEU A 178 -17.46 3.24 5.65
N ASN A 179 -17.67 4.29 6.44
CA ASN A 179 -18.73 5.25 6.13
C ASN A 179 -18.54 5.94 4.78
N ILE A 180 -17.31 6.37 4.48
CA ILE A 180 -16.95 7.03 3.21
C ILE A 180 -17.17 6.06 2.04
N MET A 181 -16.58 4.86 2.09
CA MET A 181 -16.74 3.85 1.04
C MET A 181 -18.19 3.41 0.89
N GLY A 182 -18.98 3.38 1.97
CA GLY A 182 -20.40 3.11 1.91
C GLY A 182 -21.18 4.16 1.13
N LYS A 183 -20.89 5.45 1.36
CA LYS A 183 -21.48 6.54 0.56
C LYS A 183 -21.11 6.43 -0.91
N ILE A 184 -19.84 6.14 -1.22
CA ILE A 184 -19.40 5.97 -2.61
C ILE A 184 -20.13 4.78 -3.25
N LYS A 185 -20.22 3.66 -2.54
CA LYS A 185 -20.99 2.49 -2.99
C LYS A 185 -22.45 2.84 -3.28
N ASP A 186 -23.13 3.55 -2.38
CA ASP A 186 -24.54 3.93 -2.55
C ASP A 186 -24.75 4.77 -3.82
N GLU A 187 -23.83 5.69 -4.11
CA GLU A 187 -23.87 6.50 -5.33
C GLU A 187 -23.62 5.67 -6.60
N LEU A 188 -22.69 4.72 -6.57
CA LEU A 188 -22.47 3.79 -7.68
C LEU A 188 -23.72 2.90 -7.90
N VAL A 189 -24.38 2.48 -6.82
CA VAL A 189 -25.61 1.67 -6.90
C VAL A 189 -26.76 2.46 -7.48
N LYS A 190 -26.96 3.71 -7.05
CA LYS A 190 -27.95 4.63 -7.65
C LYS A 190 -27.70 4.85 -9.14
N ALA A 191 -26.43 4.85 -9.56
CA ALA A 191 -26.05 5.00 -10.95
C ALA A 191 -26.17 3.71 -11.80
N GLY A 192 -26.49 2.57 -11.18
CA GLY A 192 -26.80 1.32 -11.88
C GLY A 192 -25.94 0.11 -11.51
N LEU A 193 -24.92 0.25 -10.67
CA LEU A 193 -24.14 -0.90 -10.18
C LEU A 193 -24.99 -1.73 -9.22
N LYS A 194 -25.29 -3.00 -9.54
CA LYS A 194 -26.02 -3.85 -8.58
C LYS A 194 -25.10 -4.33 -7.45
N ASP A 195 -25.61 -4.33 -6.22
CA ASP A 195 -24.88 -4.77 -5.02
C ASP A 195 -24.19 -6.14 -5.16
N ILE A 196 -24.85 -7.09 -5.82
CA ILE A 196 -24.33 -8.45 -6.06
C ILE A 196 -23.04 -8.48 -6.89
N HIS A 197 -22.75 -7.41 -7.63
CA HIS A 197 -21.56 -7.29 -8.48
C HIS A 197 -20.35 -6.69 -7.75
N VAL A 198 -20.52 -6.26 -6.49
CA VAL A 198 -19.42 -5.84 -5.62
C VAL A 198 -18.78 -7.08 -4.99
N LEU A 199 -17.56 -7.41 -5.44
CA LEU A 199 -16.86 -8.66 -5.16
C LEU A 199 -15.88 -8.58 -3.98
N GLY A 200 -15.63 -7.41 -3.42
CA GLY A 200 -14.77 -7.29 -2.25
C GLY A 200 -14.80 -5.89 -1.72
N SER A 201 -14.97 -5.78 -0.40
CA SER A 201 -14.79 -4.54 0.33
C SER A 201 -13.73 -4.73 1.42
N SER A 202 -12.61 -4.04 1.30
CA SER A 202 -11.89 -3.63 2.51
C SER A 202 -12.57 -2.35 3.05
N PRO A 203 -12.16 -1.85 4.22
CA PRO A 203 -12.62 -0.54 4.69
C PRO A 203 -12.35 0.62 3.73
N ASP A 204 -11.40 0.44 2.82
CA ASP A 204 -10.83 1.47 1.96
C ASP A 204 -10.84 1.12 0.45
N GLU A 205 -11.46 0.01 0.03
CA GLU A 205 -11.45 -0.51 -1.35
C GLU A 205 -12.84 -1.04 -1.73
N ILE A 206 -13.32 -0.72 -2.94
CA ILE A 206 -14.49 -1.33 -3.59
C ILE A 206 -14.03 -1.97 -4.89
N VAL A 207 -14.33 -3.26 -5.08
CA VAL A 207 -14.01 -3.99 -6.32
C VAL A 207 -15.27 -4.56 -6.98
N PHE A 208 -15.40 -4.39 -8.30
CA PHE A 208 -16.47 -5.00 -9.11
C PHE A 208 -15.96 -5.46 -10.49
N GLU A 209 -16.66 -6.41 -11.13
CA GLU A 209 -16.35 -6.77 -12.53
C GLU A 209 -16.80 -5.66 -13.47
N LYS A 210 -15.90 -5.20 -14.34
CA LYS A 210 -16.12 -4.05 -15.24
C LYS A 210 -17.35 -4.22 -16.14
N LYS A 211 -17.61 -5.44 -16.63
CA LYS A 211 -18.71 -5.74 -17.56
C LYS A 211 -20.11 -5.41 -17.01
N TYR A 212 -20.25 -5.26 -15.69
CA TYR A 212 -21.53 -4.93 -15.06
C TYR A 212 -21.74 -3.42 -14.89
N PHE A 213 -20.71 -2.61 -15.10
CA PHE A 213 -20.78 -1.17 -14.86
C PHE A 213 -19.67 -0.42 -15.61
N GLU A 214 -19.86 -0.22 -16.92
CA GLU A 214 -18.85 0.36 -17.80
C GLU A 214 -18.74 1.89 -17.72
N ASN A 215 -19.83 2.59 -17.35
CA ASN A 215 -19.90 4.04 -17.24
C ASN A 215 -19.37 4.59 -15.90
N TYR A 216 -18.69 3.77 -15.09
CA TYR A 216 -18.25 4.15 -13.75
C TYR A 216 -17.35 5.40 -13.74
N LYS A 217 -16.49 5.61 -14.76
CA LYS A 217 -15.60 6.79 -14.83
C LYS A 217 -16.41 8.08 -14.83
N GLU A 218 -17.46 8.14 -15.63
CA GLU A 218 -18.35 9.29 -15.71
C GLU A 218 -19.00 9.59 -14.35
N ILE A 219 -19.43 8.54 -13.64
CA ILE A 219 -20.03 8.67 -12.31
C ILE A 219 -19.02 9.19 -11.29
N LEU A 220 -17.78 8.66 -11.30
CA LEU A 220 -16.71 9.15 -10.43
C LEU A 220 -16.36 10.61 -10.72
N GLU A 221 -16.38 11.02 -11.99
CA GLU A 221 -16.04 12.37 -12.44
C GLU A 221 -17.16 13.39 -12.31
N GLN A 222 -18.43 12.98 -12.21
CA GLN A 222 -19.57 13.89 -12.18
C GLN A 222 -20.27 13.94 -10.83
N ASN A 223 -20.18 12.90 -10.01
CA ASN A 223 -20.92 12.83 -8.74
C ASN A 223 -20.29 13.71 -7.64
N GLU A 224 -21.06 14.69 -7.15
CA GLU A 224 -20.62 15.69 -6.17
C GLU A 224 -20.29 15.13 -4.77
N ILE A 225 -20.79 13.93 -4.42
CA ILE A 225 -20.40 13.26 -3.17
C ILE A 225 -19.05 12.58 -3.36
N ILE A 226 -18.87 11.87 -4.47
CA ILE A 226 -17.65 11.10 -4.76
C ILE A 226 -16.44 12.02 -4.92
N LYS A 227 -16.60 13.15 -5.63
CA LYS A 227 -15.54 14.15 -5.85
C LYS A 227 -14.90 14.74 -4.58
N LYS A 228 -15.57 14.60 -3.43
CA LYS A 228 -15.03 15.07 -2.14
C LYS A 228 -13.88 14.21 -1.63
N PHE A 229 -13.68 13.02 -2.21
CA PHE A 229 -12.70 12.05 -1.79
C PHE A 229 -11.67 11.84 -2.89
N ASP A 230 -10.41 11.72 -2.48
CA ASP A 230 -9.31 11.37 -3.37
C ASP A 230 -9.28 9.85 -3.56
N LEU A 231 -9.46 9.41 -4.79
CA LEU A 231 -9.64 8.00 -5.14
C LEU A 231 -8.56 7.54 -6.10
N HIS A 232 -7.97 6.39 -5.78
CA HIS A 232 -7.11 5.65 -6.68
C HIS A 232 -7.96 4.61 -7.40
N VAL A 233 -7.99 4.66 -8.72
CA VAL A 233 -8.82 3.77 -9.54
C VAL A 233 -7.94 2.89 -10.41
N GLU A 234 -8.12 1.57 -10.29
CA GLU A 234 -7.40 0.58 -11.09
C GLU A 234 -8.36 -0.23 -11.94
N GLU A 235 -8.14 -0.22 -13.26
CA GLU A 235 -8.71 -1.22 -14.15
C GLU A 235 -7.68 -2.31 -14.35
N PHE A 236 -8.04 -3.56 -14.13
CA PHE A 236 -7.10 -4.66 -14.35
C PHE A 236 -7.79 -5.93 -14.83
N LYS A 237 -7.06 -6.69 -15.64
CA LYS A 237 -7.38 -8.09 -15.91
C LYS A 237 -6.68 -8.96 -14.87
N LEU A 238 -7.39 -9.92 -14.29
CA LEU A 238 -6.79 -10.89 -13.38
C LEU A 238 -6.25 -12.08 -14.18
N GLU A 239 -4.97 -12.37 -14.01
CA GLU A 239 -4.28 -13.49 -14.62
C GLU A 239 -3.72 -14.42 -13.53
N SER A 240 -3.48 -15.67 -13.88
CA SER A 240 -2.74 -16.62 -13.04
C SER A 240 -1.45 -16.99 -13.76
N ILE A 241 -0.36 -17.15 -13.00
CA ILE A 241 0.92 -17.59 -13.57
C ILE A 241 0.97 -19.11 -13.76
N ASN A 242 0.14 -19.85 -13.03
CA ASN A 242 0.04 -21.30 -13.08
C ASN A 242 -1.24 -21.74 -12.35
N GLU A 243 -2.02 -22.64 -12.94
CA GLU A 243 -3.31 -23.10 -12.40
C GLU A 243 -3.19 -23.74 -11.00
N ASP A 244 -2.07 -24.43 -10.74
CA ASP A 244 -1.77 -25.10 -9.48
C ASP A 244 -1.22 -24.16 -8.40
N LEU A 245 -0.78 -22.95 -8.79
CA LEU A 245 -0.25 -21.96 -7.87
C LEU A 245 -1.32 -20.93 -7.49
N SER A 246 -1.41 -20.64 -6.19
CA SER A 246 -2.22 -19.53 -5.68
C SER A 246 -1.54 -18.17 -5.87
N VAL A 247 -0.96 -17.92 -7.05
CA VAL A 247 -0.29 -16.66 -7.42
C VAL A 247 -1.02 -16.04 -8.61
N PHE A 248 -1.38 -14.77 -8.45
CA PHE A 248 -2.18 -14.02 -9.42
C PHE A 248 -1.47 -12.74 -9.82
N VAL A 249 -1.76 -12.27 -11.03
CA VAL A 249 -1.23 -11.02 -11.57
C VAL A 249 -2.40 -10.11 -11.93
N LYS A 250 -2.43 -8.91 -11.34
CA LYS A 250 -3.24 -7.82 -11.88
C LYS A 250 -2.46 -7.23 -13.05
N ARG A 251 -2.97 -7.39 -14.28
CA ARG A 251 -2.46 -6.66 -15.44
C ARG A 251 -3.29 -5.40 -15.62
N PHE A 252 -2.68 -4.23 -15.40
CA PHE A 252 -3.40 -2.97 -15.46
C PHE A 252 -3.79 -2.62 -16.89
N LEU A 253 -4.98 -2.03 -17.05
CA LEU A 253 -5.55 -1.63 -18.34
C LEU A 253 -5.61 -0.10 -18.49
N ASN A 254 -5.60 0.64 -17.37
CA ASN A 254 -5.63 2.10 -17.34
C ASN A 254 -4.30 2.74 -16.93
N LYS A 255 -3.25 1.93 -16.72
CA LYS A 255 -1.87 2.34 -16.47
C LYS A 255 -0.93 1.22 -16.89
N GLU A 256 0.35 1.53 -17.04
CA GLU A 256 1.39 0.54 -17.32
C GLU A 256 1.71 -0.34 -16.10
N GLY A 257 2.31 -1.49 -16.37
CA GLY A 257 2.82 -2.42 -15.36
C GLY A 257 1.81 -3.45 -14.88
N ILE A 258 2.23 -4.19 -13.87
CA ILE A 258 1.50 -5.30 -13.26
C ILE A 258 1.60 -5.24 -11.74
N GLU A 259 0.73 -5.96 -11.03
CA GLU A 259 0.89 -6.19 -9.60
C GLU A 259 0.73 -7.69 -9.27
N ILE A 260 1.75 -8.26 -8.63
CA ILE A 260 1.75 -9.66 -8.20
C ILE A 260 1.03 -9.78 -6.86
N LYS A 261 0.07 -10.71 -6.78
CA LYS A 261 -0.77 -10.94 -5.59
C LYS A 261 -0.65 -12.38 -5.15
N ARG A 262 -0.74 -12.58 -3.83
CA ARG A 262 -0.74 -13.89 -3.14
C ARG A 262 0.57 -14.70 -3.32
N CYS A 263 1.61 -14.12 -3.91
CA CYS A 263 2.95 -14.72 -3.93
C CYS A 263 3.63 -14.58 -2.56
N ASN A 264 4.17 -15.68 -2.04
CA ASN A 264 5.08 -15.61 -0.90
C ASN A 264 6.38 -14.93 -1.35
N ALA A 265 6.94 -14.04 -0.52
CA ALA A 265 8.16 -13.30 -0.86
C ALA A 265 9.34 -14.23 -1.26
N LYS A 266 9.38 -15.47 -0.77
CA LYS A 266 10.47 -16.42 -1.09
C LYS A 266 10.46 -16.88 -2.54
N PHE A 267 9.31 -16.78 -3.20
CA PHE A 267 9.12 -17.17 -4.59
C PHE A 267 9.09 -15.96 -5.53
N MET A 268 9.17 -14.74 -5.00
CA MET A 268 9.05 -13.54 -5.81
C MET A 268 10.14 -13.43 -6.89
N PRO A 269 11.42 -13.74 -6.62
CA PRO A 269 12.45 -13.71 -7.67
C PRO A 269 12.10 -14.60 -8.87
N GLU A 270 11.67 -15.83 -8.59
CA GLU A 270 11.27 -16.80 -9.63
C GLU A 270 10.06 -16.31 -10.43
N VAL A 271 9.04 -15.78 -9.75
CA VAL A 271 7.83 -15.27 -10.40
C VAL A 271 8.14 -14.05 -11.28
N VAL A 272 8.98 -13.13 -10.82
CA VAL A 272 9.36 -11.95 -11.61
C VAL A 272 10.09 -12.35 -12.87
N LYS A 273 11.07 -13.25 -12.78
CA LYS A 273 11.81 -13.73 -13.96
C LYS A 273 10.95 -14.54 -14.93
N HIS A 274 10.03 -15.34 -14.42
CA HIS A 274 9.06 -16.03 -15.27
C HIS A 274 8.22 -15.03 -16.08
N LEU A 275 7.79 -13.93 -15.45
CA LEU A 275 7.01 -12.88 -16.11
C LEU A 275 7.83 -12.05 -17.10
N SER A 276 9.14 -11.85 -16.86
CA SER A 276 10.04 -11.15 -17.79
C SER A 276 10.66 -12.05 -18.86
N GLY A 277 10.50 -13.37 -18.77
CA GLY A 277 11.11 -14.34 -19.69
C GLY A 277 12.62 -14.52 -19.46
N GLU A 278 13.12 -14.16 -18.28
CA GLU A 278 14.54 -14.26 -17.93
C GLU A 278 14.90 -15.63 -17.34
N PRO A 279 16.12 -16.13 -17.59
CA PRO A 279 16.60 -17.38 -16.98
C PRO A 279 16.86 -17.21 -15.48
N LEU A 280 16.50 -18.23 -14.71
CA LEU A 280 16.82 -18.31 -13.28
C LEU A 280 18.31 -18.49 -13.05
N ILE A 281 18.79 -17.93 -11.95
CA ILE A 281 20.13 -18.16 -11.37
C ILE A 281 19.98 -18.64 -9.93
N ASP A 282 21.06 -19.13 -9.33
CA ASP A 282 21.05 -19.68 -7.97
C ASP A 282 20.43 -18.73 -6.92
N LYS A 283 20.68 -17.41 -7.05
CA LYS A 283 20.10 -16.41 -6.14
C LYS A 283 18.58 -16.30 -6.20
N ASP A 284 17.93 -16.70 -7.29
CA ASP A 284 16.47 -16.67 -7.40
C ASP A 284 15.80 -17.76 -6.58
N LEU A 285 16.54 -18.84 -6.29
CA LEU A 285 16.10 -19.97 -5.49
C LEU A 285 16.41 -19.78 -4.00
N ALA A 286 17.08 -18.68 -3.64
CA ALA A 286 17.52 -18.41 -2.29
C ALA A 286 16.43 -17.76 -1.43
N PHE A 287 16.32 -18.21 -0.18
CA PHE A 287 15.37 -17.64 0.80
C PHE A 287 15.91 -17.75 2.23
N ILE A 288 15.25 -17.11 3.18
CA ILE A 288 15.59 -17.24 4.60
C ILE A 288 14.75 -18.35 5.24
N ASP A 289 15.43 -19.32 5.84
CA ASP A 289 14.85 -20.38 6.67
C ASP A 289 15.56 -20.40 8.03
N GLU A 290 14.80 -20.23 9.11
CA GLU A 290 15.31 -20.15 10.49
C GLU A 290 16.54 -19.21 10.66
N GLY A 291 16.55 -18.09 9.92
CA GLY A 291 17.63 -17.10 9.95
C GLY A 291 18.86 -17.47 9.12
N ARG A 292 18.83 -18.55 8.35
CA ARG A 292 19.89 -19.00 7.45
C ARG A 292 19.46 -18.83 6.00
N ILE A 293 20.43 -18.61 5.10
CA ILE A 293 20.17 -18.63 3.66
C ILE A 293 20.07 -20.10 3.23
N ALA A 294 18.90 -20.49 2.72
CA ALA A 294 18.62 -21.79 2.13
C ALA A 294 18.34 -21.61 0.64
N HIS A 295 18.39 -22.72 -0.12
CA HIS A 295 18.10 -22.75 -1.55
C HIS A 295 17.11 -23.86 -1.88
N TYR A 296 16.17 -23.60 -2.79
CA TYR A 296 15.39 -24.66 -3.41
C TYR A 296 16.27 -25.45 -4.40
N SER A 297 16.08 -26.77 -4.44
CA SER A 297 16.77 -27.64 -5.39
C SER A 297 16.12 -27.66 -6.78
N GLU A 298 14.84 -27.28 -6.86
CA GLU A 298 14.08 -27.18 -8.10
C GLU A 298 13.30 -25.87 -8.11
N PRO A 299 13.10 -25.25 -9.29
CA PRO A 299 12.30 -24.04 -9.41
C PRO A 299 10.81 -24.31 -9.17
N LEU A 300 10.11 -23.28 -8.72
CA LEU A 300 8.66 -23.28 -8.48
C LEU A 300 7.87 -23.52 -9.76
N ILE A 301 8.32 -22.93 -10.87
CA ILE A 301 7.68 -23.01 -12.19
C ILE A 301 8.63 -23.78 -13.09
N LYS A 302 8.15 -24.89 -13.66
CA LYS A 302 8.92 -25.77 -14.55
C LYS A 302 8.74 -25.38 -16.01
#